data_AF-A0AAD1XW27-F1
#
_entry.id   AF-A0AAD1XW27-F1
#
_cell.length_a   1.000
_cell.length_b   1.000
_cell.length_c   1.000
_cell.angle_alpha   90.00
_cell.angle_beta   90.00
_cell.angle_gamma   90.00
#
_symmetry.space_group_name_H-M   'P 1'
#
loop_
_entity.id
_entity.type
_entity.pdbx_description
1 polymer ?
#
loop_
_entity_poly.entity_id
_entity_poly.type
_entity_poly.pdbx_seq_one_letter_code
_entity_poly.pdbx_strand_id
1 'polypeptide(L)'
;MWYNYLRRDQPYLRSYRTHNLWLDQYHVKIRTQRHTPFHINFFKRMAKTYSGNRVMANLWGITFIGIVKFLLSFKEKAEEDKTQAEMYNRLQTIYSKNKFGFQTRIMSDFDLLLEAALNERFIDESTGYYDDPIFQKEIEDVEAGLTSDMSESDINHAMRDPDDGHHGGAKCTRLPGRWPSNYEKTDALSIYKVLPKGQREA
;
A
#
# COMPACT_ATOMS: atom_id res chain seq x y z
N MET A 1 2.33 -40.35 -65.18
CA MET A 1 2.89 -39.11 -64.58
C MET A 1 1.76 -38.11 -64.35
N TRP A 2 1.34 -37.90 -63.10
CA TRP A 2 0.28 -36.93 -62.76
C TRP A 2 0.69 -35.47 -63.01
N TYR A 3 2.00 -35.21 -62.98
CA TYR A 3 2.60 -33.89 -63.20
C TYR A 3 2.30 -33.29 -64.59
N ASN A 4 2.11 -34.13 -65.61
CA ASN A 4 1.81 -33.68 -66.97
C ASN A 4 0.37 -33.15 -67.13
N TYR A 5 -0.53 -33.45 -66.18
CA TYR A 5 -1.92 -32.98 -66.18
C TYR A 5 -2.14 -31.74 -65.30
N LEU A 6 -1.07 -31.21 -64.68
CA LEU A 6 -1.16 -30.01 -63.85
C LEU A 6 -1.36 -28.78 -64.74
N ARG A 7 -2.49 -28.08 -64.59
CA ARG A 7 -2.75 -26.81 -65.31
C ARG A 7 -1.87 -25.70 -64.76
N ARG A 8 -0.81 -25.35 -65.50
CA ARG A 8 0.11 -24.25 -65.13
C ARG A 8 -0.42 -22.87 -65.49
N ASP A 9 -1.39 -22.81 -66.38
CA ASP A 9 -1.97 -21.55 -66.88
C ASP A 9 -2.94 -20.90 -65.88
N GLN A 10 -3.36 -21.64 -64.85
CA GLN A 10 -4.17 -21.09 -63.79
C GLN A 10 -3.26 -20.41 -62.75
N PRO A 11 -3.52 -19.14 -62.38
CA PRO A 11 -2.80 -18.49 -61.30
C PRO A 11 -3.10 -19.25 -60.00
N TYR A 12 -2.13 -20.02 -59.53
CA TYR A 12 -2.29 -20.82 -58.32
C TYR A 12 -1.85 -20.01 -57.10
N LEU A 13 -2.62 -20.07 -56.02
CA LEU A 13 -2.22 -19.49 -54.76
C LEU A 13 -1.13 -20.36 -54.15
N ARG A 14 0.03 -19.77 -53.80
CA ARG A 14 1.04 -20.49 -53.03
C ARG A 14 0.60 -20.57 -51.58
N SER A 15 -0.21 -21.58 -51.25
CA SER A 15 -0.73 -21.80 -49.90
C SER A 15 0.24 -22.60 -49.05
N TYR A 16 0.56 -22.12 -47.85
CA TYR A 16 1.27 -22.87 -46.82
C TYR A 16 0.57 -22.68 -45.48
N ARG A 17 0.23 -23.77 -44.78
CA ARG A 17 -0.50 -23.75 -43.50
C ARG A 17 -1.71 -22.79 -43.54
N THR A 18 -2.58 -22.93 -44.55
CA THR A 18 -3.75 -22.08 -44.80
C THR A 18 -3.49 -20.59 -45.12
N HIS A 19 -2.24 -20.16 -45.31
CA HIS A 19 -1.88 -18.78 -45.63
C HIS A 19 -1.36 -18.65 -47.07
N ASN A 20 -1.75 -17.56 -47.75
CA ASN A 20 -1.22 -17.22 -49.07
C ASN A 20 0.16 -16.55 -48.92
N LEU A 21 1.22 -17.21 -49.39
CA LEU A 21 2.60 -16.70 -49.34
C LEU A 21 2.86 -15.55 -50.32
N TRP A 22 2.01 -15.39 -51.33
CA TRP A 22 2.11 -14.28 -52.28
C TRP A 22 1.29 -13.06 -51.85
N LEU A 23 0.71 -13.09 -50.64
CA LEU A 23 0.05 -11.92 -50.09
C LEU A 23 1.09 -10.84 -49.74
N ASP A 24 1.07 -9.74 -50.48
CA ASP A 24 1.86 -8.56 -50.13
C ASP A 24 1.20 -7.82 -48.94
N GLN A 25 1.72 -8.07 -47.74
CA GLN A 25 1.26 -7.46 -46.50
C GLN A 25 1.53 -5.94 -46.43
N TYR A 26 2.37 -5.40 -47.32
CA TYR A 26 2.75 -3.99 -47.35
C TYR A 26 1.91 -3.14 -48.30
N HIS A 27 0.99 -3.77 -49.02
CA HIS A 27 0.14 -3.05 -49.95
C HIS A 27 -0.78 -2.07 -49.23
N VAL A 28 -0.87 -0.83 -49.73
CA VAL A 28 -1.61 0.31 -49.13
C VAL A 28 -3.09 -0.01 -48.83
N LYS A 29 -3.67 -0.97 -49.56
CA LYS A 29 -5.07 -1.39 -49.41
C LYS A 29 -5.31 -2.26 -48.17
N ILE A 30 -4.28 -2.93 -47.65
CA ILE A 30 -4.38 -3.70 -46.40
C ILE A 30 -4.17 -2.69 -45.27
N ARG A 31 -5.25 -2.38 -44.53
CA ARG A 31 -5.19 -1.48 -43.37
C ARG A 31 -4.20 -2.01 -42.34
N THR A 32 -2.96 -1.55 -42.37
CA THR A 32 -1.98 -1.88 -41.34
C THR A 32 -2.39 -1.17 -40.06
N GLN A 33 -2.38 -1.90 -38.95
CA GLN A 33 -2.66 -1.29 -37.65
C GLN A 33 -1.55 -0.27 -37.36
N ARG A 34 -1.93 0.95 -36.97
CA ARG A 34 -1.02 2.03 -36.60
C ARG A 34 -0.42 1.73 -35.22
N HIS A 35 0.55 0.84 -35.19
CA HIS A 35 1.33 0.50 -33.99
C HIS A 35 2.63 1.31 -33.96
N THR A 36 3.24 1.41 -32.78
CA THR A 36 4.61 1.94 -32.69
C THR A 36 5.58 1.05 -33.48
N PRO A 37 6.60 1.62 -34.13
CA PRO A 37 7.50 0.88 -35.03
C PRO A 37 8.20 -0.30 -34.37
N PHE A 38 8.45 -0.24 -33.05
CA PHE A 38 9.01 -1.34 -32.27
C PHE A 38 8.10 -2.58 -32.24
N HIS A 39 6.81 -2.38 -31.95
CA HIS A 39 5.84 -3.46 -31.81
C HIS A 39 5.56 -4.11 -33.16
N ILE A 40 5.56 -3.30 -34.22
CA ILE A 40 5.46 -3.77 -35.60
C ILE A 40 6.61 -4.73 -35.93
N ASN A 41 7.84 -4.36 -35.63
CA ASN A 41 9.00 -5.18 -35.98
C ASN A 41 9.05 -6.49 -35.16
N PHE A 42 8.70 -6.41 -33.87
CA PHE A 42 8.66 -7.59 -33.01
C PHE A 42 7.52 -8.55 -33.39
N PHE A 43 6.28 -8.06 -33.48
CA PHE A 43 5.13 -8.90 -33.82
C PHE A 43 5.17 -9.43 -35.24
N LYS A 44 5.74 -8.69 -36.21
CA LYS A 44 5.95 -9.21 -37.57
C LYS A 44 6.90 -10.41 -37.58
N ARG A 45 8.00 -10.36 -36.82
CA ARG A 45 8.96 -11.48 -36.74
C ARG A 45 8.33 -12.72 -36.10
N MET A 46 7.50 -12.52 -35.09
CA MET A 46 6.84 -13.62 -34.36
C MET A 46 5.68 -14.24 -35.15
N ALA A 47 4.75 -13.41 -35.62
CA ALA A 47 3.51 -13.89 -36.23
C ALA A 47 3.67 -14.28 -37.71
N LYS A 48 4.63 -13.68 -38.43
CA LYS A 48 4.93 -13.86 -39.87
C LYS A 48 3.73 -13.68 -40.83
N THR A 49 2.56 -13.38 -40.30
CA THR A 49 1.27 -13.37 -40.96
C THR A 49 0.48 -12.16 -40.48
N TYR A 50 -0.41 -11.68 -41.34
CA TYR A 50 -1.22 -10.50 -41.04
C TYR A 50 -2.24 -10.76 -39.91
N SER A 51 -2.92 -11.90 -39.95
CA SER A 51 -3.86 -12.35 -38.91
C SER A 51 -3.17 -12.55 -37.57
N GLY A 52 -2.01 -13.24 -37.56
CA GLY A 52 -1.24 -13.46 -36.34
C GLY A 52 -0.76 -12.16 -35.70
N ASN A 53 -0.37 -11.17 -36.50
CA ASN A 53 0.04 -9.86 -35.98
C ASN A 53 -1.10 -9.15 -35.23
N ARG A 54 -2.34 -9.25 -35.74
CA ARG A 54 -3.53 -8.67 -35.07
C ARG A 54 -3.82 -9.36 -33.74
N VAL A 55 -3.73 -10.69 -33.69
CA VAL A 55 -3.97 -11.47 -32.46
C VAL A 55 -2.92 -11.15 -31.41
N MET A 56 -1.64 -11.09 -31.79
CA MET A 56 -0.55 -10.78 -30.87
C MET A 56 -0.65 -9.36 -30.30
N ALA A 57 -1.07 -8.38 -31.12
CA ALA A 57 -1.30 -7.02 -30.64
C ALA A 57 -2.43 -6.95 -29.60
N ASN A 58 -3.53 -7.68 -29.81
CA ASN A 58 -4.64 -7.73 -28.85
C ASN A 58 -4.24 -8.43 -27.54
N LEU A 59 -3.51 -9.54 -27.63
CA LEU A 59 -3.00 -10.25 -26.44
C LEU A 59 -2.06 -9.35 -25.64
N TRP A 60 -1.15 -8.64 -26.32
CA TRP A 60 -0.23 -7.73 -25.66
C TRP A 60 -0.96 -6.59 -24.94
N GLY A 61 -2.00 -6.01 -25.56
CA GLY A 61 -2.84 -5.00 -24.91
C GLY A 61 -3.52 -5.50 -23.64
N ILE A 62 -4.10 -6.71 -23.66
CA ILE A 62 -4.73 -7.32 -22.48
C ILE A 62 -3.69 -7.59 -21.38
N THR A 63 -2.52 -8.13 -21.74
CA THR A 63 -1.46 -8.38 -20.76
C THR A 63 -0.94 -7.09 -20.13
N PHE A 64 -0.83 -6.01 -20.90
CA PHE A 64 -0.38 -4.72 -20.38
C PHE A 64 -1.38 -4.14 -19.38
N ILE A 65 -2.69 -4.20 -19.68
CA ILE A 65 -3.74 -3.79 -18.74
C ILE A 65 -3.69 -4.64 -17.47
N GLY A 66 -3.48 -5.96 -17.59
CA GLY A 66 -3.31 -6.86 -16.45
C GLY A 66 -2.12 -6.49 -15.56
N ILE A 67 -0.98 -6.18 -16.16
CA ILE A 67 0.23 -5.74 -15.44
C ILE A 67 -0.03 -4.41 -14.71
N VAL A 68 -0.66 -3.44 -15.38
CA VAL A 68 -1.00 -2.16 -14.74
C VAL A 68 -1.92 -2.37 -13.54
N LYS A 69 -2.96 -3.21 -13.68
CA LYS A 69 -3.87 -3.52 -12.58
C LYS A 69 -3.15 -4.23 -11.42
N PHE A 70 -2.25 -5.15 -11.73
CA PHE A 70 -1.43 -5.85 -10.73
C PHE A 70 -0.51 -4.89 -9.96
N LEU A 71 0.18 -3.99 -10.66
CA LEU A 71 1.02 -2.97 -10.04
C LEU A 71 0.22 -2.00 -9.18
N LEU A 72 -0.98 -1.63 -9.61
CA LEU A 72 -1.88 -0.79 -8.81
C LEU A 72 -2.41 -1.52 -7.57
N SER A 73 -2.64 -2.83 -7.66
CA SER A 73 -3.10 -3.65 -6.53
C SER A 73 -2.10 -3.72 -5.37
N PHE A 74 -0.80 -3.55 -5.61
CA PHE A 74 0.20 -3.48 -4.54
C PHE A 74 0.25 -2.12 -3.83
N LYS A 75 -0.41 -1.09 -4.39
CA LYS A 75 -0.44 0.24 -3.78
C LYS A 75 -1.48 0.34 -2.68
N GLU A 76 -2.54 -0.46 -2.74
CA GLU A 76 -3.53 -0.51 -1.68
C GLU A 76 -2.94 -1.30 -0.50
N LYS A 77 -2.70 -0.59 0.63
CA LYS A 77 -2.47 -1.27 1.91
C LYS A 77 -3.69 -2.17 2.15
N ALA A 78 -3.46 -3.39 2.63
CA ALA A 78 -4.54 -4.28 3.02
C ALA A 78 -5.50 -3.49 3.94
N GLU A 79 -6.80 -3.56 3.65
CA GLU A 79 -7.79 -2.94 4.52
C GLU A 79 -7.64 -3.55 5.92
N GLU A 80 -7.40 -2.71 6.93
CA GLU A 80 -7.37 -3.15 8.31
C GLU A 80 -8.76 -3.69 8.68
N ASP A 81 -8.81 -4.90 9.24
CA ASP A 81 -10.05 -5.50 9.72
C ASP A 81 -10.61 -4.62 10.85
N LYS A 82 -11.70 -3.91 10.54
CA LYS A 82 -12.35 -2.96 11.46
C LYS A 82 -12.71 -3.61 12.80
N THR A 83 -13.06 -4.88 12.79
CA THR A 83 -13.38 -5.67 13.98
C THR A 83 -12.17 -5.87 14.89
N GLN A 84 -10.99 -6.11 14.32
CA GLN A 84 -9.74 -6.24 15.09
C GLN A 84 -9.32 -4.90 15.70
N ALA A 85 -9.50 -3.80 14.97
CA ALA A 85 -9.22 -2.45 15.46
C ALA A 85 -10.16 -2.05 16.63
N GLU A 86 -11.45 -2.36 16.53
CA GLU A 86 -12.40 -2.13 17.63
C GLU A 86 -12.05 -2.97 18.87
N MET A 87 -11.70 -4.24 18.67
CA MET A 87 -11.27 -5.13 19.75
C MET A 87 -10.00 -4.64 20.42
N TYR A 88 -9.03 -4.13 19.66
CA TYR A 88 -7.80 -3.52 20.17
C TYR A 88 -8.10 -2.32 21.07
N ASN A 89 -8.91 -1.38 20.58
CA ASN A 89 -9.29 -0.19 21.35
C ASN A 89 -10.02 -0.56 22.64
N ARG A 90 -10.89 -1.58 22.61
CA ARG A 90 -11.55 -2.08 23.82
C ARG A 90 -10.55 -2.66 24.82
N LEU A 91 -9.63 -3.52 24.37
CA LEU A 91 -8.58 -4.08 25.23
C LEU A 91 -7.70 -2.99 25.84
N GLN A 92 -7.35 -1.95 25.08
CA GLN A 92 -6.59 -0.80 25.57
C GLN A 92 -7.32 -0.04 26.69
N THR A 93 -8.66 0.02 26.66
CA THR A 93 -9.42 0.65 27.75
C THR A 93 -9.51 -0.20 29.01
N ILE A 94 -9.48 -1.53 28.88
CA ILE A 94 -9.60 -2.44 30.02
C ILE A 94 -8.25 -2.60 30.73
N TYR A 95 -7.16 -2.68 29.98
CA TYR A 95 -5.83 -2.86 30.55
C TYR A 95 -5.18 -1.54 30.96
N SER A 96 -4.77 -1.45 32.22
CA SER A 96 -3.96 -0.32 32.69
C SER A 96 -2.53 -0.41 32.14
N LYS A 97 -2.07 0.63 31.44
CA LYS A 97 -0.66 0.78 31.06
C LYS A 97 0.22 1.10 32.28
N ASN A 98 1.47 0.64 32.27
CA ASN A 98 2.47 1.00 33.28
C ASN A 98 3.00 2.44 33.06
N LYS A 99 3.90 2.91 33.95
CA LYS A 99 4.53 4.25 33.83
C LYS A 99 5.28 4.47 32.50
N PHE A 100 5.63 3.40 31.81
CA PHE A 100 6.35 3.38 30.54
C PHE A 100 5.43 3.14 29.32
N GLY A 101 4.10 3.10 29.51
CA GLY A 101 3.14 2.94 28.41
C GLY A 101 2.87 1.49 27.96
N PHE A 102 3.47 0.48 28.60
CA PHE A 102 3.28 -0.94 28.25
C PHE A 102 2.19 -1.62 29.07
N GLN A 103 1.55 -2.63 28.48
CA GLN A 103 0.57 -3.48 29.14
C GLN A 103 1.27 -4.69 29.78
N THR A 104 1.76 -4.54 31.00
CA THR A 104 2.52 -5.59 31.69
C THR A 104 1.66 -6.57 32.49
N ARG A 105 0.35 -6.31 32.65
CA ARG A 105 -0.58 -7.12 33.45
C ARG A 105 -1.59 -7.91 32.61
N ILE A 106 -1.19 -8.38 31.44
CA ILE A 106 -2.10 -9.09 30.54
C ILE A 106 -2.56 -10.42 31.11
N MET A 107 -1.69 -11.10 31.84
CA MET A 107 -1.96 -12.38 32.48
C MET A 107 -2.71 -12.29 33.82
N SER A 108 -3.21 -11.11 34.19
CA SER A 108 -3.90 -10.94 35.48
C SER A 108 -5.24 -11.68 35.56
N ASP A 109 -5.99 -11.72 34.46
CA ASP A 109 -7.29 -12.39 34.35
C ASP A 109 -7.31 -13.33 33.13
N PHE A 110 -7.74 -14.59 33.33
CA PHE A 110 -7.72 -15.63 32.29
C PHE A 110 -8.67 -15.32 31.12
N ASP A 111 -9.89 -14.86 31.40
CA ASP A 111 -10.87 -14.53 30.36
C ASP A 111 -10.40 -13.35 29.50
N LEU A 112 -9.73 -12.38 30.12
CA LEU A 112 -9.20 -11.21 29.45
C LEU A 112 -7.96 -11.56 28.60
N LEU A 113 -7.13 -12.50 29.07
CA LEU A 113 -6.02 -13.07 28.32
C LEU A 113 -6.49 -13.73 27.02
N LEU A 114 -7.60 -14.47 27.04
CA LEU A 114 -8.12 -15.11 25.84
C LEU A 114 -8.62 -14.09 24.80
N GLU A 115 -9.27 -13.01 25.25
CA GLU A 115 -9.68 -11.91 24.37
C GLU A 115 -8.46 -11.14 23.81
N ALA A 116 -7.43 -10.95 24.63
CA ALA A 116 -6.16 -10.34 24.23
C ALA A 116 -5.36 -11.21 23.25
N ALA A 117 -5.30 -12.52 23.47
CA ALA A 117 -4.58 -13.48 22.62
C ALA A 117 -5.18 -13.62 21.23
N LEU A 118 -6.47 -13.30 21.07
CA LEU A 118 -7.14 -13.22 19.78
C LEU A 118 -6.79 -11.94 19.00
N ASN A 119 -6.10 -10.98 19.62
CA ASN A 119 -5.63 -9.75 18.99
C ASN A 119 -4.10 -9.74 18.89
N GLU A 120 -3.57 -10.07 17.71
CA GLU A 120 -2.12 -10.14 17.48
C GLU A 120 -1.43 -8.81 17.78
N ARG A 121 -2.03 -7.68 17.36
CA ARG A 121 -1.49 -6.34 17.62
C ARG A 121 -1.32 -6.05 19.12
N PHE A 122 -2.29 -6.46 19.92
CA PHE A 122 -2.26 -6.24 21.37
C PHE A 122 -1.17 -7.09 22.05
N ILE A 123 -0.99 -8.33 21.61
CA ILE A 123 0.08 -9.20 22.11
C ILE A 123 1.46 -8.62 21.75
N ASP A 124 1.66 -8.18 20.51
CA ASP A 124 2.93 -7.61 20.06
C ASP A 124 3.33 -6.36 20.87
N GLU A 125 2.38 -5.46 21.12
CA GLU A 125 2.61 -4.26 21.94
C GLU A 125 2.95 -4.59 23.39
N SER A 126 2.46 -5.71 23.89
CA SER A 126 2.70 -6.13 25.26
C SER A 126 4.02 -6.84 25.48
N THR A 127 4.44 -7.66 24.52
CA THR A 127 5.75 -8.33 24.54
C THR A 127 6.88 -7.33 24.35
N GLY A 128 6.61 -6.19 23.70
CA GLY A 128 7.55 -5.09 23.52
C GLY A 128 8.15 -4.52 24.82
N TYR A 129 7.57 -4.81 25.99
CA TYR A 129 8.11 -4.40 27.28
C TYR A 129 9.54 -4.93 27.54
N TYR A 130 9.83 -6.17 27.14
CA TYR A 130 11.14 -6.80 27.36
C TYR A 130 12.10 -6.59 26.18
N ASP A 131 11.59 -6.24 25.01
CA ASP A 131 12.36 -6.17 23.77
C ASP A 131 12.90 -4.76 23.48
N ASP A 132 12.50 -3.74 24.26
CA ASP A 132 12.87 -2.35 24.00
C ASP A 132 14.26 -1.97 24.55
N PRO A 133 15.30 -1.83 23.69
CA PRO A 133 16.67 -1.64 24.12
C PRO A 133 16.93 -0.27 24.77
N ILE A 134 16.00 0.68 24.60
CA ILE A 134 16.10 2.04 25.14
C ILE A 134 15.69 2.06 26.61
N PHE A 135 14.56 1.45 26.94
CA PHE A 135 13.97 1.49 28.28
C PHE A 135 14.32 0.29 29.14
N GLN A 136 14.95 -0.75 28.58
CA GLN A 136 15.33 -1.95 29.31
C GLN A 136 16.12 -1.65 30.58
N LYS A 137 17.10 -0.71 30.53
CA LYS A 137 17.88 -0.35 31.71
C LYS A 137 17.05 0.33 32.80
N GLU A 138 16.13 1.22 32.41
CA GLU A 138 15.24 1.90 33.36
C GLU A 138 14.24 0.92 33.98
N ILE A 139 13.78 -0.05 33.19
CA ILE A 139 12.94 -1.15 33.66
C ILE A 139 13.70 -2.00 34.68
N GLU A 140 14.94 -2.41 34.36
CA GLU A 140 15.80 -3.17 35.26
C GLU A 140 16.07 -2.43 36.57
N ASP A 141 16.32 -1.11 36.52
CA ASP A 141 16.52 -0.28 37.71
C ASP A 141 15.26 -0.21 38.58
N VAL A 142 14.08 -0.08 37.97
CA VAL A 142 12.80 -0.09 38.68
C VAL A 142 12.50 -1.46 39.30
N GLU A 143 12.78 -2.56 38.59
CA GLU A 143 12.65 -3.93 39.11
C GLU A 143 13.65 -4.22 40.25
N ALA A 144 14.85 -3.63 40.19
CA ALA A 144 15.85 -3.68 41.26
C ALA A 144 15.48 -2.83 42.49
N GLY A 145 14.36 -2.11 42.44
CA GLY A 145 13.82 -1.33 43.56
C GLY A 145 14.23 0.14 43.57
N LEU A 146 14.90 0.64 42.53
CA LEU A 146 15.21 2.06 42.36
C LEU A 146 14.01 2.79 41.74
N THR A 147 12.94 2.90 42.52
CA THR A 147 11.69 3.54 42.07
C THR A 147 11.66 5.00 42.52
N SER A 148 11.52 5.92 41.57
CA SER A 148 11.22 7.35 41.82
C SER A 148 9.89 7.73 41.16
N ASP A 149 9.36 8.89 41.56
CA ASP A 149 8.33 9.57 40.81
C ASP A 149 8.94 10.12 39.51
N MET A 150 8.30 9.80 38.38
CA MET A 150 8.69 10.27 37.05
C MET A 150 8.13 11.68 36.83
N SER A 151 8.93 12.58 36.27
CA SER A 151 8.40 13.88 35.86
C SER A 151 7.51 13.73 34.61
N GLU A 152 6.61 14.69 34.39
CA GLU A 152 5.73 14.67 33.21
C GLU A 152 6.53 14.71 31.89
N SER A 153 7.73 15.32 31.89
CA SER A 153 8.66 15.25 30.76
C SER A 153 9.20 13.86 30.52
N ASP A 154 9.54 13.11 31.58
CA ASP A 154 10.09 11.76 31.46
C ASP A 154 9.02 10.80 30.93
N ILE A 155 7.78 10.94 31.40
CA ILE A 155 6.63 10.16 30.92
C ILE A 155 6.38 10.42 29.44
N ASN A 156 6.45 11.67 28.98
CA ASN A 156 6.25 12.01 27.56
C ASN A 156 7.38 11.48 26.66
N HIS A 157 8.60 11.31 27.18
CA HIS A 157 9.69 10.66 26.46
C HIS A 157 9.57 9.13 26.49
N ALA A 158 8.98 8.56 27.53
CA ALA A 158 8.75 7.13 27.70
C ALA A 158 7.49 6.60 26.99
N MET A 159 6.51 7.46 26.70
CA MET A 159 5.31 7.09 25.95
C MET A 159 5.67 6.78 24.51
N ARG A 160 6.00 5.50 24.26
CA ARG A 160 6.01 4.92 22.92
C ARG A 160 4.55 4.85 22.44
N ASP A 161 4.14 5.77 21.58
CA ASP A 161 3.04 5.47 20.66
C ASP A 161 3.65 4.67 19.50
N PRO A 162 3.33 3.37 19.36
CA PRO A 162 3.88 2.53 18.30
C PRO A 162 3.28 2.83 16.91
N ASP A 163 2.41 3.82 16.79
CA ASP A 163 1.83 4.24 15.52
C ASP A 163 1.99 5.74 15.28
N ASP A 164 2.24 6.08 14.02
CA ASP A 164 2.24 7.43 13.44
C ASP A 164 0.82 8.06 13.43
N GLY A 165 -0.02 7.70 14.40
CA GLY A 165 -1.45 7.96 14.47
C GLY A 165 -1.85 8.18 15.91
N HIS A 166 -2.13 9.44 16.24
CA HIS A 166 -2.66 9.94 17.51
C HIS A 166 -1.58 10.24 18.56
N HIS A 167 -1.18 11.52 18.60
CA HIS A 167 -0.47 12.22 19.69
C HIS A 167 1.04 12.51 19.56
N GLY A 168 1.58 12.51 18.34
CA GLY A 168 2.86 13.21 18.02
C GLY A 168 2.75 14.74 17.84
N GLY A 169 1.76 15.40 18.46
CA GLY A 169 1.55 16.83 18.31
C GLY A 169 2.24 17.61 19.41
N ALA A 170 3.44 18.15 19.16
CA ALA A 170 3.97 19.23 19.99
C ALA A 170 2.90 20.32 20.07
N LYS A 171 2.33 20.55 21.27
CA LYS A 171 1.32 21.60 21.52
C LYS A 171 1.96 22.95 21.17
N CYS A 172 1.75 23.43 19.95
CA CYS A 172 2.23 24.75 19.54
C CYS A 172 1.27 25.80 20.11
N THR A 173 1.52 26.25 21.33
CA THR A 173 0.68 27.22 22.06
C THR A 173 0.67 28.62 21.43
N ARG A 174 1.63 28.92 20.55
CA ARG A 174 1.88 30.29 20.09
C ARG A 174 1.31 30.61 18.70
N LEU A 175 1.20 29.64 17.77
CA LEU A 175 0.75 29.87 16.39
C LEU A 175 0.13 28.60 15.73
N PRO A 176 -1.08 28.17 16.15
CA PRO A 176 -1.68 26.90 15.71
C PRO A 176 -1.92 26.84 14.20
N GLY A 177 -2.21 27.97 13.54
CA GLY A 177 -2.53 28.01 12.12
C GLY A 177 -1.36 27.81 11.15
N ARG A 178 -0.11 27.77 11.65
CA ARG A 178 1.12 27.53 10.86
C ARG A 178 1.60 26.08 10.92
N TRP A 179 0.98 25.25 11.76
CA TRP A 179 1.31 23.85 11.85
C TRP A 179 0.64 23.05 10.72
N PRO A 180 1.36 22.17 10.02
CA PRO A 180 0.74 21.27 9.06
C PRO A 180 0.00 20.17 9.85
N SER A 181 -1.27 20.42 10.18
CA SER A 181 -2.17 19.38 10.70
C SER A 181 -3.03 18.80 9.58
N ASN A 182 -3.37 17.51 9.70
CA ASN A 182 -4.26 16.81 8.77
C ASN A 182 -5.75 17.14 8.98
N TYR A 183 -6.08 18.10 9.86
CA TYR A 183 -7.47 18.47 10.18
C TYR A 183 -7.85 19.82 9.57
N GLU A 184 -9.12 19.98 9.21
CA GLU A 184 -9.63 21.28 8.76
C GLU A 184 -9.47 22.33 9.86
N LYS A 185 -9.00 23.52 9.47
CA LYS A 185 -8.76 24.65 10.37
C LYS A 185 -10.10 25.12 10.93
N THR A 186 -10.49 24.57 12.07
CA THR A 186 -11.72 24.87 12.79
C THR A 186 -11.37 25.61 14.09
N ASP A 187 -12.20 26.59 14.46
CA ASP A 187 -11.99 27.48 15.62
C ASP A 187 -12.07 26.73 16.98
N ALA A 188 -12.41 25.44 16.94
CA ALA A 188 -12.55 24.58 18.12
C ALA A 188 -11.20 24.10 18.70
N LEU A 189 -10.09 24.27 17.96
CA LEU A 189 -8.78 23.71 18.34
C LEU A 189 -7.80 24.74 18.95
N SER A 190 -8.16 26.03 19.03
CA SER A 190 -7.33 27.05 19.69
C SER A 190 -8.04 27.68 20.88
N ILE A 191 -7.36 27.70 22.03
CA ILE A 191 -7.82 28.37 23.26
C ILE A 191 -7.94 29.91 23.06
N TYR A 192 -7.40 30.42 21.94
CA TYR A 192 -7.53 31.80 21.49
C TYR A 192 -8.45 31.86 20.27
N LYS A 193 -9.44 32.74 20.33
CA LYS A 193 -10.35 33.07 19.23
C LYS A 193 -9.53 33.48 18.01
N VAL A 194 -9.62 32.74 16.90
CA VAL A 194 -8.89 33.12 15.68
C VAL A 194 -9.51 34.41 15.16
N LEU A 195 -8.77 35.52 15.23
CA LEU A 195 -9.24 36.78 14.67
C LEU A 195 -9.45 36.61 13.16
N PRO A 196 -10.58 37.12 12.62
CA PRO A 196 -10.86 37.02 11.20
C PRO A 196 -9.76 37.69 10.38
N LYS A 197 -9.43 37.09 9.23
CA LYS A 197 -8.36 37.57 8.33
C LYS A 197 -8.53 39.06 8.03
N GLY A 198 -7.59 39.89 8.51
CA GLY A 198 -7.49 41.30 8.12
C GLY A 198 -7.21 42.31 9.25
N GLN A 199 -7.29 41.93 10.53
CA GLN A 199 -6.95 42.84 11.63
C GLN A 199 -5.46 42.77 11.99
N ARG A 200 -4.79 43.93 12.01
CA ARG A 200 -3.45 44.08 12.61
C ARG A 200 -3.61 44.41 14.08
N GLU A 201 -2.78 43.78 14.91
CA GLU A 201 -2.67 44.04 16.35
C GLU A 201 -2.24 45.51 16.58
N ALA A 202 -2.91 46.19 17.51
CA ALA A 202 -2.57 47.54 17.96
C ALA A 202 -1.44 47.49 19.01
#